data_AF-A0A9Q1F6B9-F1
#
_entry.id   AF-A0A9Q1F6B9-F1
#
_cell.length_a   1.000
_cell.length_b   1.000
_cell.length_c   1.000
_cell.angle_alpha   90.00
_cell.angle_beta   90.00
_cell.angle_gamma   90.00
#
_symmetry.space_group_name_H-M   'P 1'
#
loop_
_entity.id
_entity.type
_entity.pdbx_description
1 polymer ?
#
loop_
_entity_poly.entity_id
_entity_poly.type
_entity_poly.pdbx_seq_one_letter_code
_entity_poly.pdbx_strand_id
1 'polypeptide(L)'
;MEKHTQHSMDSTNKVEKKIKAGDYKAKAKQGRHIEGRAQALQASVAAEIKPIIETYGCAITTDIWIEDYHKTSFISSTIHYTDNDFGLVSRVLFAAPFEDGVSKTGENIRNLLFQKLCAFGIDTSLLVGRAVFVTDRGANIIAALRGYTRLNCNAHILNVILSSAFAPAVLAKTPELSELLTSAKKLVKYFKHSGLQNSLKKSLKQSVETRWNSNYDMLDSILQQHEEISALLVTNNQYEKIAQINANTLKTVVAFLKLFKDATNDLESDNSAPSVSLALPWSIRLIEHCQAHAASPLLSEVAKVCASHLEELMGTSDTSAKPLHMMYRIATFLTPKMRLLRMLGPDARDDVVKST
;
A
#
# COMPACT_ATOMS: atom_id res chain seq x y z
N MET A 1 -15.64 -77.36 37.92
CA MET A 1 -15.36 -76.80 39.26
C MET A 1 -14.99 -75.34 39.04
N GLU A 2 -15.99 -74.45 38.91
CA GLU A 2 -16.61 -73.72 40.04
C GLU A 2 -15.56 -72.90 40.80
N LYS A 3 -15.48 -71.59 40.49
CA LYS A 3 -16.20 -70.46 41.13
C LYS A 3 -15.52 -70.01 42.42
N HIS A 4 -14.91 -68.82 42.37
CA HIS A 4 -15.20 -67.76 43.34
C HIS A 4 -14.96 -66.39 42.72
N THR A 5 -15.78 -65.43 43.15
CA THR A 5 -16.20 -64.23 42.45
C THR A 5 -15.84 -62.97 43.25
N GLN A 6 -15.48 -61.90 42.53
CA GLN A 6 -15.83 -60.47 42.72
C GLN A 6 -15.29 -59.56 43.85
N HIS A 7 -15.00 -58.32 43.37
CA HIS A 7 -15.09 -56.98 44.01
C HIS A 7 -13.91 -56.54 44.92
N SER A 8 -13.43 -55.29 44.96
CA SER A 8 -13.77 -53.99 44.32
C SER A 8 -12.66 -52.96 44.67
N MET A 9 -12.52 -51.91 43.85
CA MET A 9 -12.09 -50.52 44.14
C MET A 9 -10.61 -50.12 44.39
N ASP A 10 -10.31 -48.95 43.80
CA ASP A 10 -9.24 -47.95 44.01
C ASP A 10 -7.86 -48.17 43.33
N SER A 11 -7.24 -47.22 42.63
CA SER A 11 -7.46 -45.77 42.50
C SER A 11 -6.55 -45.15 41.40
N THR A 12 -6.96 -43.99 40.85
CA THR A 12 -6.17 -42.94 40.14
C THR A 12 -5.56 -43.24 38.75
N ASN A 13 -5.58 -42.38 37.73
CA ASN A 13 -6.13 -41.04 37.53
C ASN A 13 -6.17 -40.75 36.00
N LYS A 14 -7.36 -40.54 35.43
CA LYS A 14 -7.56 -39.86 34.14
C LYS A 14 -7.46 -38.35 34.38
N VAL A 15 -6.46 -37.69 33.82
CA VAL A 15 -6.42 -36.23 33.73
C VAL A 15 -7.22 -35.79 32.49
N GLU A 16 -8.55 -35.88 32.58
CA GLU A 16 -9.44 -35.12 31.70
C GLU A 16 -9.46 -33.66 32.21
N LYS A 17 -8.83 -32.75 31.47
CA LYS A 17 -8.91 -31.30 31.71
C LYS A 17 -10.36 -30.83 31.56
N LYS A 18 -11.08 -30.72 32.68
CA LYS A 18 -12.29 -29.89 32.80
C LYS A 18 -11.90 -28.42 32.57
N ILE A 19 -12.03 -27.93 31.34
CA ILE A 19 -12.17 -26.49 31.10
C ILE A 19 -13.51 -26.09 31.72
N LYS A 20 -13.46 -25.38 32.86
CA LYS A 20 -14.66 -25.00 33.61
C LYS A 20 -15.49 -24.01 32.77
N ALA A 21 -16.81 -24.19 32.76
CA ALA A 21 -17.78 -23.31 32.09
C ALA A 21 -17.68 -21.80 32.47
N GLY A 22 -16.94 -21.47 33.54
CA GLY A 22 -16.62 -20.09 33.93
C GLY A 22 -15.71 -19.35 32.95
N ASP A 23 -14.74 -20.03 32.32
CA ASP A 23 -13.77 -19.39 31.42
C ASP A 23 -14.41 -19.01 30.07
N TYR A 24 -15.34 -19.84 29.58
CA TYR A 24 -16.16 -19.52 28.41
C TYR A 24 -17.13 -18.36 28.68
N LYS A 25 -17.75 -18.32 29.87
CA LYS A 25 -18.63 -17.20 30.27
C LYS A 25 -17.85 -15.88 30.43
N ALA A 26 -16.63 -15.92 30.97
CA ALA A 26 -15.77 -14.74 31.10
C ALA A 26 -15.33 -14.22 29.72
N LYS A 27 -14.85 -15.09 28.81
CA LYS A 27 -14.52 -14.70 27.43
C LYS A 27 -15.73 -14.20 26.64
N ALA A 28 -16.90 -14.83 26.77
CA ALA A 28 -18.13 -14.39 26.12
C ALA A 28 -18.69 -13.08 26.72
N LYS A 29 -18.45 -12.79 28.01
CA LYS A 29 -18.80 -11.51 28.64
C LYS A 29 -17.84 -10.41 28.22
N GLN A 30 -16.55 -10.72 28.08
CA GLN A 30 -15.53 -9.80 27.57
C GLN A 30 -15.76 -9.48 26.08
N GLY A 31 -16.11 -10.48 25.26
CA GLY A 31 -16.50 -10.30 23.86
C GLY A 31 -17.73 -9.40 23.71
N ARG A 32 -18.82 -9.68 24.43
CA ARG A 32 -20.04 -8.84 24.40
C ARG A 32 -19.81 -7.42 24.90
N HIS A 33 -18.93 -7.22 25.89
CA HIS A 33 -18.59 -5.88 26.38
C HIS A 33 -17.75 -5.10 25.36
N ILE A 34 -16.80 -5.74 24.68
CA ILE A 34 -16.01 -5.13 23.61
C ILE A 34 -16.91 -4.80 22.42
N GLU A 35 -17.79 -5.71 22.02
CA GLU A 35 -18.79 -5.48 20.96
C GLU A 35 -19.71 -4.30 21.28
N GLY A 36 -20.27 -4.26 22.50
CA GLY A 36 -21.13 -3.16 22.93
C GLY A 36 -20.41 -1.80 22.93
N ARG A 37 -19.15 -1.78 23.38
CA ARG A 37 -18.32 -0.56 23.32
C ARG A 37 -17.98 -0.16 21.89
N ALA A 38 -17.67 -1.12 21.03
CA ALA A 38 -17.38 -0.87 19.62
C ALA A 38 -18.61 -0.30 18.90
N GLN A 39 -19.80 -0.87 19.13
CA GLN A 39 -21.06 -0.37 18.58
C GLN A 39 -21.39 1.04 19.08
N ALA A 40 -21.20 1.30 20.38
CA ALA A 40 -21.41 2.64 20.94
C ALA A 40 -20.43 3.67 20.35
N LEU A 41 -19.15 3.31 20.21
CA LEU A 41 -18.15 4.16 19.59
C LEU A 41 -18.46 4.41 18.12
N GLN A 42 -18.83 3.37 17.38
CA GLN A 42 -19.24 3.46 15.98
C GLN A 42 -20.44 4.40 15.80
N ALA A 43 -21.48 4.28 16.64
CA ALA A 43 -22.62 5.18 16.61
C ALA A 43 -22.22 6.64 16.90
N SER A 44 -21.33 6.85 17.87
CA SER A 44 -20.79 8.18 18.18
C SER A 44 -20.00 8.76 17.00
N VAL A 45 -19.13 7.96 16.38
CA VAL A 45 -18.34 8.39 15.22
C VAL A 45 -19.24 8.66 14.01
N ALA A 46 -20.24 7.82 13.76
CA ALA A 46 -21.20 8.04 12.69
C ALA A 46 -21.99 9.34 12.89
N ALA A 47 -22.42 9.64 14.11
CA ALA A 47 -23.08 10.90 14.45
C ALA A 47 -22.18 12.12 14.25
N GLU A 48 -20.88 11.99 14.55
CA GLU A 48 -19.87 13.03 14.34
C GLU A 48 -19.62 13.32 12.84
N ILE A 49 -19.44 12.28 12.03
CA ILE A 49 -19.01 12.44 10.63
C ILE A 49 -20.15 12.81 9.67
N LYS A 50 -21.40 12.44 9.97
CA LYS A 50 -22.53 12.69 9.06
C LYS A 50 -22.69 14.17 8.68
N PRO A 51 -22.77 15.12 9.62
CA PRO A 51 -22.89 16.54 9.29
C PRO A 51 -21.69 17.08 8.49
N ILE A 52 -20.49 16.54 8.76
CA ILE A 52 -19.27 16.92 8.03
C ILE A 52 -19.39 16.47 6.57
N ILE A 53 -19.81 15.23 6.32
CA ILE A 53 -20.02 14.73 4.97
C ILE A 53 -21.10 15.56 4.25
N GLU A 54 -22.20 15.91 4.92
CA GLU A 54 -23.27 16.72 4.33
C GLU A 54 -22.80 18.10 3.90
N THR A 55 -21.94 18.72 4.72
CA THR A 55 -21.49 20.12 4.56
C THR A 55 -20.29 20.24 3.62
N TYR A 56 -19.26 19.41 3.82
CA TYR A 56 -17.96 19.54 3.16
C TYR A 56 -17.62 18.35 2.25
N GLY A 57 -18.32 17.23 2.41
CA GLY A 57 -17.98 15.97 1.75
C GLY A 57 -16.87 15.20 2.45
N CYS A 58 -16.44 14.11 1.83
CA CYS A 58 -15.38 13.26 2.34
C CYS A 58 -14.62 12.54 1.22
N ALA A 59 -13.45 11.99 1.57
CA ALA A 59 -12.78 11.00 0.75
C ALA A 59 -12.84 9.63 1.42
N ILE A 60 -12.91 8.56 0.63
CA ILE A 60 -12.91 7.18 1.12
C ILE A 60 -11.84 6.40 0.38
N THR A 61 -10.85 5.89 1.11
CA THR A 61 -9.87 4.95 0.54
C THR A 61 -10.35 3.52 0.75
N THR A 62 -10.31 2.71 -0.29
CA THR A 62 -10.68 1.29 -0.24
C THR A 62 -9.58 0.44 -0.83
N ASP A 63 -9.18 -0.60 -0.10
CA ASP A 63 -8.16 -1.56 -0.53
C ASP A 63 -8.72 -2.99 -0.43
N ILE A 64 -8.31 -3.84 -1.37
CA ILE A 64 -8.65 -5.27 -1.40
C ILE A 64 -7.35 -6.06 -1.46
N TRP A 65 -7.14 -6.93 -0.49
CA TRP A 65 -5.95 -7.78 -0.43
C TRP A 65 -6.31 -9.21 -0.05
N ILE A 66 -5.36 -10.11 -0.28
CA ILE A 66 -5.45 -11.50 0.17
C ILE A 66 -4.47 -11.66 1.32
N GLU A 67 -4.96 -12.14 2.45
CA GLU A 67 -4.14 -12.48 3.60
C GLU A 67 -3.42 -13.81 3.34
N ASP A 68 -2.12 -13.87 3.63
CA ASP A 68 -1.27 -14.94 3.11
C ASP A 68 -1.40 -16.29 3.81
N TYR A 69 -1.82 -16.33 5.06
CA TYR A 69 -1.88 -17.55 5.85
C TYR A 69 -3.16 -18.35 5.59
N HIS A 70 -4.31 -17.71 5.68
CA HIS A 70 -5.62 -18.32 5.44
C HIS A 70 -6.09 -18.20 4.00
N LYS A 71 -5.39 -17.41 3.17
CA LYS A 71 -5.80 -17.08 1.79
C LYS A 71 -7.18 -16.43 1.70
N THR A 72 -7.60 -15.79 2.79
CA THR A 72 -8.86 -15.05 2.86
C THR A 72 -8.68 -13.68 2.23
N SER A 73 -9.59 -13.31 1.33
CA SER A 73 -9.62 -11.95 0.78
C SER A 73 -10.33 -11.01 1.76
N PHE A 74 -9.83 -9.79 1.88
CA PHE A 74 -10.42 -8.73 2.68
C PHE A 74 -10.67 -7.48 1.85
N ILE A 75 -11.64 -6.68 2.29
CA ILE A 75 -11.84 -5.30 1.85
C ILE A 75 -11.81 -4.39 3.08
N SER A 76 -11.12 -3.26 2.98
CA SER A 76 -11.14 -2.22 4.00
C SER A 76 -11.71 -0.93 3.46
N SER A 77 -12.23 -0.11 4.37
CA SER A 77 -12.63 1.25 4.06
C SER A 77 -12.16 2.18 5.16
N THR A 78 -11.53 3.28 4.76
CA THR A 78 -11.09 4.35 5.65
C THR A 78 -11.66 5.66 5.12
N ILE A 79 -12.36 6.40 5.97
CA ILE A 79 -12.88 7.73 5.64
C ILE A 79 -11.87 8.80 6.02
N HIS A 80 -11.79 9.83 5.21
CA HIS A 80 -10.95 11.01 5.41
C HIS A 80 -11.81 12.26 5.25
N TYR A 81 -11.70 13.20 6.19
CA TYR A 81 -12.46 14.44 6.20
C TYR A 81 -11.69 15.53 6.94
N THR A 82 -12.17 16.77 6.86
CA THR A 82 -11.68 17.86 7.70
C THR A 82 -12.64 18.08 8.85
N ASP A 83 -12.11 18.18 10.07
CA ASP A 83 -12.91 18.57 11.23
C ASP A 83 -13.21 20.08 11.23
N ASN A 84 -13.91 20.55 12.25
CA ASN A 84 -14.30 21.97 12.36
C ASN A 84 -13.11 22.92 12.56
N ASP A 85 -11.95 22.40 12.96
CA ASP A 85 -10.70 23.15 13.13
C ASP A 85 -9.80 23.04 11.88
N PHE A 86 -10.33 22.50 10.77
CA PHE A 86 -9.62 22.20 9.52
C PHE A 86 -8.47 21.20 9.70
N GLY A 87 -8.51 20.39 10.77
CA GLY A 87 -7.65 19.24 10.95
C GLY A 87 -8.03 18.10 10.01
N LEU A 88 -7.06 17.49 9.35
CA LEU A 88 -7.29 16.29 8.53
C LEU A 88 -7.46 15.09 9.46
N VAL A 89 -8.64 14.48 9.42
CA VAL A 89 -8.99 13.31 10.22
C VAL A 89 -9.17 12.11 9.32
N SER A 90 -8.64 10.96 9.77
CA SER A 90 -8.82 9.68 9.11
C SER A 90 -9.30 8.63 10.10
N ARG A 91 -10.29 7.84 9.69
CA ARG A 91 -10.86 6.78 10.53
C ARG A 91 -11.09 5.52 9.71
N VAL A 92 -10.51 4.42 10.17
CA VAL A 92 -10.83 3.09 9.63
C VAL A 92 -12.26 2.77 10.01
N LEU A 93 -13.12 2.60 9.00
CA LEU A 93 -14.52 2.26 9.20
C LEU A 93 -14.69 0.76 9.42
N PHE A 94 -14.02 -0.04 8.58
CA PHE A 94 -14.02 -1.48 8.70
C PHE A 94 -12.86 -2.12 7.94
N ALA A 95 -12.53 -3.34 8.33
CA ALA A 95 -11.88 -4.34 7.51
C ALA A 95 -12.73 -5.61 7.59
N ALA A 96 -13.23 -6.08 6.45
CA ALA A 96 -14.18 -7.18 6.39
C ALA A 96 -13.67 -8.28 5.45
N PRO A 97 -13.77 -9.56 5.86
CA PRO A 97 -13.48 -10.66 4.95
C PRO A 97 -14.58 -10.75 3.89
N PHE A 98 -14.20 -11.21 2.70
CA PHE A 98 -15.17 -11.77 1.76
C PHE A 98 -15.59 -13.15 2.27
N GLU A 99 -16.86 -13.50 2.06
CA GLU A 99 -17.34 -14.86 2.33
C GLU A 99 -16.62 -15.87 1.42
N ASP A 100 -16.42 -17.08 1.97
CA ASP A 100 -15.73 -18.16 1.26
C ASP A 100 -16.50 -18.57 0.00
N GLY A 101 -15.78 -18.80 -1.10
CA GLY A 101 -16.36 -19.16 -2.39
C GLY A 101 -17.01 -18.00 -3.16
N VAL A 102 -17.21 -16.82 -2.55
CA VAL A 102 -17.77 -15.66 -3.25
C VAL A 102 -16.74 -15.05 -4.20
N SER A 103 -17.12 -14.89 -5.46
CA SER A 103 -16.31 -14.26 -6.50
C SER A 103 -16.21 -12.74 -6.28
N LYS A 104 -15.07 -12.14 -6.62
CA LYS A 104 -14.78 -10.72 -6.36
C LYS A 104 -15.21 -9.86 -7.54
N THR A 105 -16.42 -10.08 -8.04
CA THR A 105 -17.00 -9.27 -9.12
C THR A 105 -17.26 -7.84 -8.64
N GLY A 106 -17.41 -6.90 -9.58
CA GLY A 106 -17.73 -5.52 -9.22
C GLY A 106 -19.04 -5.38 -8.42
N GLU A 107 -20.03 -6.23 -8.71
CA GLU A 107 -21.29 -6.28 -7.96
C GLU A 107 -21.08 -6.76 -6.51
N ASN A 108 -20.35 -7.86 -6.32
CA ASN A 108 -20.10 -8.40 -4.97
C ASN A 108 -19.24 -7.44 -4.12
N ILE A 109 -18.26 -6.79 -4.74
CA ILE A 109 -17.46 -5.74 -4.10
C ILE A 109 -18.34 -4.57 -3.68
N ARG A 110 -19.21 -4.07 -4.59
CA ARG A 110 -20.16 -2.98 -4.29
C ARG A 110 -21.05 -3.38 -3.11
N ASN A 111 -21.69 -4.54 -3.19
CA ASN A 111 -22.65 -5.00 -2.19
C ASN A 111 -21.99 -5.06 -0.81
N LEU A 112 -20.82 -5.68 -0.70
CA LEU A 112 -20.09 -5.77 0.57
C LEU A 112 -19.65 -4.38 1.08
N LEU A 113 -19.07 -3.54 0.21
CA LEU A 113 -18.61 -2.20 0.58
C LEU A 113 -19.75 -1.36 1.16
N PHE A 114 -20.86 -1.22 0.44
CA PHE A 114 -21.98 -0.38 0.88
C PHE A 114 -22.77 -1.02 2.01
N GLN A 115 -22.89 -2.35 2.08
CA GLN A 115 -23.47 -3.03 3.24
C GLN A 115 -22.68 -2.69 4.52
N LYS A 116 -21.35 -2.70 4.47
CA LYS A 116 -20.51 -2.39 5.64
C LYS A 116 -20.51 -0.90 5.98
N LEU A 117 -20.57 -0.01 4.99
CA LEU A 117 -20.77 1.43 5.21
C LEU A 117 -22.12 1.71 5.88
N CYS A 118 -23.22 1.14 5.37
CA CYS A 118 -24.54 1.27 5.98
C CYS A 118 -24.56 0.66 7.39
N ALA A 119 -23.91 -0.49 7.60
CA ALA A 119 -23.77 -1.08 8.93
C ALA A 119 -22.99 -0.16 9.88
N PHE A 120 -21.99 0.60 9.38
CA PHE A 120 -21.29 1.63 10.14
C PHE A 120 -22.22 2.81 10.51
N GLY A 121 -23.32 2.97 9.79
CA GLY A 121 -24.27 4.07 9.90
C GLY A 121 -24.12 5.12 8.81
N ILE A 122 -23.34 4.87 7.76
CA ILE A 122 -23.12 5.80 6.63
C ILE A 122 -23.94 5.30 5.44
N ASP A 123 -25.09 5.91 5.21
CA ASP A 123 -25.98 5.52 4.12
C ASP A 123 -25.46 5.98 2.75
N THR A 124 -25.74 5.17 1.73
CA THR A 124 -25.37 5.44 0.34
C THR A 124 -25.82 6.83 -0.14
N SER A 125 -27.03 7.28 0.26
CA SER A 125 -27.59 8.58 -0.13
C SER A 125 -26.77 9.78 0.36
N LEU A 126 -26.08 9.62 1.49
CA LEU A 126 -25.20 10.66 2.04
C LEU A 126 -23.94 10.85 1.16
N LEU A 127 -23.46 9.76 0.55
CA LEU A 127 -22.21 9.74 -0.22
C LEU A 127 -22.35 10.24 -1.65
N VAL A 128 -23.54 10.12 -2.26
CA VAL A 128 -23.76 10.53 -3.65
C VAL A 128 -23.48 12.02 -3.81
N GLY A 129 -22.54 12.35 -4.70
CA GLY A 129 -22.10 13.73 -4.97
C GLY A 129 -21.20 14.35 -3.89
N ARG A 130 -20.93 13.64 -2.78
CA ARG A 130 -20.16 14.16 -1.64
C ARG A 130 -18.92 13.35 -1.30
N ALA A 131 -18.86 12.10 -1.75
CA ALA A 131 -17.74 11.21 -1.52
C ALA A 131 -16.84 11.09 -2.76
N VAL A 132 -15.53 11.15 -2.52
CA VAL A 132 -14.51 10.82 -3.51
C VAL A 132 -13.82 9.53 -3.09
N PHE A 133 -13.96 8.48 -3.90
CA PHE A 133 -13.31 7.21 -3.62
C PHE A 133 -11.88 7.20 -4.18
N VAL A 134 -10.93 6.67 -3.42
CA VAL A 134 -9.55 6.46 -3.86
C VAL A 134 -9.26 4.97 -3.77
N THR A 135 -8.99 4.36 -4.92
CA THR A 135 -8.77 2.90 -5.03
C THR A 135 -7.63 2.59 -5.97
N ASP A 136 -7.15 1.35 -5.95
CA ASP A 136 -6.33 0.83 -7.05
C ASP A 136 -7.08 0.83 -8.40
N ARG A 137 -6.41 0.30 -9.42
CA ARG A 137 -6.94 0.23 -10.79
C ARG A 137 -7.57 -1.12 -11.14
N GLY A 138 -7.92 -1.94 -10.16
CA GLY A 138 -8.58 -3.22 -10.37
C GLY A 138 -9.90 -3.04 -11.12
N ALA A 139 -10.10 -3.78 -12.21
CA ALA A 139 -11.28 -3.65 -13.06
C ALA A 139 -12.60 -3.82 -12.27
N ASN A 140 -12.61 -4.71 -11.28
CA ASN A 140 -13.80 -4.99 -10.49
C ASN A 140 -14.11 -3.88 -9.48
N ILE A 141 -13.12 -3.28 -8.81
CA ILE A 141 -13.38 -2.14 -7.91
C ILE A 141 -13.79 -0.89 -8.70
N ILE A 142 -13.21 -0.69 -9.89
CA ILE A 142 -13.66 0.37 -10.82
C ILE A 142 -15.13 0.15 -11.20
N ALA A 143 -15.52 -1.08 -11.54
CA ALA A 143 -16.90 -1.41 -11.86
C ALA A 143 -17.84 -1.21 -10.66
N ALA A 144 -17.40 -1.60 -9.45
CA ALA A 144 -18.15 -1.46 -8.21
C ALA A 144 -18.51 0.01 -7.90
N LEU A 145 -17.61 0.94 -8.19
CA LEU A 145 -17.75 2.36 -7.88
C LEU A 145 -18.30 3.21 -9.03
N ARG A 146 -18.82 2.60 -10.10
CA ARG A 146 -19.49 3.34 -11.18
C ARG A 146 -20.62 4.23 -10.62
N GLY A 147 -20.64 5.50 -11.01
CA GLY A 147 -21.59 6.49 -10.49
C GLY A 147 -21.08 7.29 -9.29
N TYR A 148 -19.88 7.01 -8.79
CA TYR A 148 -19.18 7.85 -7.81
C TYR A 148 -17.94 8.49 -8.43
N THR A 149 -17.56 9.64 -7.89
CA THR A 149 -16.25 10.24 -8.18
C THR A 149 -15.17 9.32 -7.64
N ARG A 150 -14.21 8.93 -8.49
CA ARG A 150 -13.14 8.02 -8.13
C ARG A 150 -11.80 8.50 -8.65
N LEU A 151 -10.80 8.54 -7.77
CA LEU A 151 -9.42 8.79 -8.08
C LEU A 151 -8.60 7.49 -8.03
N ASN A 152 -7.56 7.42 -8.84
CA ASN A 152 -6.60 6.32 -8.78
C ASN A 152 -5.64 6.51 -7.61
N CYS A 153 -5.31 5.43 -6.90
CA CYS A 153 -4.23 5.41 -5.93
C CYS A 153 -2.89 5.66 -6.63
N ASN A 154 -2.26 6.81 -6.33
CA ASN A 154 -0.98 7.18 -6.94
C ASN A 154 0.15 6.24 -6.54
N ALA A 155 0.17 5.75 -5.30
CA ALA A 155 1.16 4.75 -4.87
C ALA A 155 1.05 3.45 -5.68
N HIS A 156 -0.18 3.00 -5.96
CA HIS A 156 -0.40 1.86 -6.86
C HIS A 156 0.06 2.16 -8.30
N ILE A 157 -0.19 3.38 -8.81
CA ILE A 157 0.32 3.79 -10.14
C ILE A 157 1.85 3.72 -10.17
N LEU A 158 2.54 4.31 -9.21
CA LEU A 158 4.01 4.27 -9.14
C LEU A 158 4.54 2.83 -9.08
N ASN A 159 3.86 1.97 -8.31
CA ASN A 159 4.19 0.55 -8.26
C ASN A 159 4.05 -0.14 -9.63
N VAL A 160 2.96 0.12 -10.35
CA VAL A 160 2.74 -0.42 -11.70
C VAL A 160 3.83 0.06 -12.66
N ILE A 161 4.16 1.35 -12.63
CA ILE A 161 5.18 1.96 -13.49
C ILE A 161 6.53 1.27 -13.29
N LEU A 162 6.96 1.13 -12.04
CA LEU A 162 8.23 0.48 -11.72
C LEU A 162 8.20 -1.02 -12.05
N SER A 163 7.07 -1.70 -11.81
CA SER A 163 6.94 -3.10 -12.17
C SER A 163 7.06 -3.33 -13.67
N SER A 164 6.49 -2.44 -14.50
CA SER A 164 6.65 -2.47 -15.95
C SER A 164 8.09 -2.15 -16.38
N ALA A 165 8.70 -1.13 -15.77
CA ALA A 165 10.06 -0.68 -16.11
C ALA A 165 11.13 -1.70 -15.77
N PHE A 166 10.89 -2.56 -14.78
CA PHE A 166 11.78 -3.64 -14.39
C PHE A 166 11.24 -5.03 -14.76
N ALA A 167 10.29 -5.10 -15.71
CA ALA A 167 9.81 -6.37 -16.22
C ALA A 167 10.94 -7.14 -16.96
N PRO A 168 10.87 -8.49 -17.03
CA PRO A 168 11.92 -9.30 -17.66
C PRO A 168 12.27 -8.87 -19.10
N ALA A 169 11.29 -8.43 -19.89
CA ALA A 169 11.50 -7.97 -21.26
C ALA A 169 12.35 -6.67 -21.33
N VAL A 170 12.23 -5.80 -20.34
CA VAL A 170 13.06 -4.58 -20.24
C VAL A 170 14.45 -4.93 -19.71
N LEU A 171 14.50 -5.74 -18.65
CA LEU A 171 15.77 -6.16 -18.03
C LEU A 171 16.65 -7.00 -18.95
N ALA A 172 16.07 -7.73 -19.90
CA ALA A 172 16.82 -8.45 -20.94
C ALA A 172 17.68 -7.52 -21.81
N LYS A 173 17.33 -6.24 -21.91
CA LYS A 173 18.10 -5.21 -22.63
C LYS A 173 19.16 -4.54 -21.76
N THR A 174 19.12 -4.76 -20.44
CA THR A 174 20.07 -4.20 -19.47
C THR A 174 20.59 -5.32 -18.54
N PRO A 175 21.45 -6.24 -19.04
CA PRO A 175 21.88 -7.41 -18.29
C PRO A 175 22.50 -7.08 -16.93
N GLU A 176 23.32 -6.02 -16.87
CA GLU A 176 23.98 -5.55 -15.64
C GLU A 176 22.97 -5.25 -14.52
N LEU A 177 21.82 -4.63 -14.85
CA LEU A 177 20.77 -4.34 -13.89
C LEU A 177 20.04 -5.60 -13.44
N SER A 178 19.80 -6.53 -14.37
CA SER A 178 19.18 -7.83 -14.08
C SER A 178 20.05 -8.67 -13.13
N GLU A 179 21.36 -8.68 -13.39
CA GLU A 179 22.36 -9.35 -12.56
C GLU A 179 22.42 -8.73 -11.16
N LEU A 180 22.47 -7.39 -11.05
CA LEU A 180 22.44 -6.69 -9.77
C LEU A 180 21.23 -7.12 -8.92
N LEU A 181 20.01 -7.07 -9.49
CA LEU A 181 18.79 -7.42 -8.77
C LEU A 181 18.79 -8.90 -8.34
N THR A 182 19.26 -9.79 -9.20
CA THR A 182 19.36 -11.22 -8.92
C THR A 182 20.37 -11.51 -7.81
N SER A 183 21.55 -10.91 -7.89
CA SER A 183 22.62 -11.04 -6.90
C SER A 183 22.20 -10.48 -5.55
N ALA A 184 21.56 -9.31 -5.51
CA ALA A 184 21.01 -8.72 -4.29
C ALA A 184 20.00 -9.65 -3.61
N LYS A 185 19.04 -10.21 -4.37
CA LYS A 185 18.04 -11.16 -3.84
C LYS A 185 18.70 -12.42 -3.26
N LYS A 186 19.69 -12.99 -3.98
CA LYS A 186 20.45 -14.16 -3.52
C LYS A 186 21.22 -13.87 -2.23
N LEU A 187 21.86 -12.70 -2.14
CA LEU A 187 22.59 -12.26 -0.96
C LEU A 187 21.68 -12.16 0.26
N VAL A 188 20.55 -11.44 0.15
CA VAL A 188 19.60 -11.29 1.26
C VAL A 188 19.03 -12.63 1.70
N LYS A 189 18.68 -13.49 0.74
CA LYS A 189 18.21 -14.85 1.02
C LYS A 189 19.25 -15.67 1.77
N TYR A 190 20.52 -15.60 1.37
CA TYR A 190 21.60 -16.28 2.06
C TYR A 190 21.71 -15.81 3.52
N PHE A 191 21.78 -14.50 3.74
CA PHE A 191 21.86 -13.92 5.09
C PHE A 191 20.71 -14.37 6.00
N LYS A 192 19.50 -14.52 5.44
CA LYS A 192 18.32 -15.01 6.17
C LYS A 192 18.48 -16.48 6.59
N HIS A 193 18.88 -17.33 5.65
CA HIS A 193 19.00 -18.77 5.89
C HIS A 193 20.19 -19.12 6.77
N SER A 194 21.30 -18.38 6.68
CA SER A 194 22.49 -18.61 7.49
C SER A 194 22.42 -17.99 8.88
N GLY A 195 21.38 -17.20 9.18
CA GLY A 195 21.26 -16.46 10.45
C GLY A 195 22.21 -15.26 10.56
N LEU A 196 22.98 -14.95 9.52
CA LEU A 196 23.92 -13.81 9.51
C LEU A 196 23.23 -12.44 9.61
N GLN A 197 21.92 -12.37 9.36
CA GLN A 197 21.14 -11.15 9.62
C GLN A 197 21.24 -10.66 11.07
N ASN A 198 21.42 -11.57 12.03
CA ASN A 198 21.55 -11.22 13.44
C ASN A 198 22.90 -10.61 13.79
N SER A 199 23.89 -10.79 12.92
CA SER A 199 25.24 -10.24 13.07
C SER A 199 25.38 -8.85 12.43
N LEU A 200 24.34 -8.38 11.74
CA LEU A 200 24.30 -7.05 11.15
C LEU A 200 23.68 -6.03 12.10
N LYS A 201 24.20 -4.80 12.11
CA LYS A 201 23.60 -3.68 12.84
C LYS A 201 22.14 -3.41 12.43
N LYS A 202 21.82 -3.56 11.14
CA LYS A 202 20.45 -3.46 10.62
C LYS A 202 20.17 -4.67 9.73
N SER A 203 19.01 -5.30 9.93
CA SER A 203 18.60 -6.42 9.10
C SER A 203 18.46 -6.00 7.63
N LEU A 204 18.97 -6.83 6.73
CA LEU A 204 18.71 -6.66 5.29
C LEU A 204 17.22 -6.80 5.00
N LYS A 205 16.72 -5.91 4.15
CA LYS A 205 15.30 -5.92 3.78
C LYS A 205 15.08 -6.87 2.61
N GLN A 206 14.15 -7.81 2.78
CA GLN A 206 13.74 -8.70 1.70
C GLN A 206 12.76 -7.97 0.77
N SER A 207 12.98 -8.07 -0.54
CA SER A 207 11.99 -7.62 -1.52
C SER A 207 10.72 -8.46 -1.42
N VAL A 208 9.56 -7.81 -1.37
CA VAL A 208 8.23 -8.41 -1.46
C VAL A 208 7.67 -8.09 -2.85
N GLU A 209 7.26 -9.12 -3.60
CA GLU A 209 6.86 -8.98 -5.00
C GLU A 209 5.69 -8.03 -5.22
N THR A 210 4.84 -7.83 -4.21
CA THR A 210 3.64 -7.01 -4.32
C THR A 210 3.93 -5.50 -4.40
N ARG A 211 5.11 -5.03 -3.96
CA ARG A 211 5.48 -3.61 -3.96
C ARG A 211 6.94 -3.39 -4.37
N TRP A 212 7.17 -2.69 -5.48
CA TRP A 212 8.52 -2.39 -5.99
C TRP A 212 9.36 -1.57 -5.03
N ASN A 213 8.74 -0.80 -4.13
CA ASN A 213 9.42 -0.10 -3.02
C ASN A 213 10.31 -1.04 -2.19
N SER A 214 9.94 -2.31 -2.07
CA SER A 214 10.73 -3.31 -1.35
C SER A 214 12.06 -3.65 -2.06
N ASN A 215 12.15 -3.48 -3.39
CA ASN A 215 13.42 -3.64 -4.11
C ASN A 215 14.36 -2.46 -3.81
N TYR A 216 13.85 -1.23 -3.78
CA TYR A 216 14.65 -0.08 -3.32
C TYR A 216 15.17 -0.31 -1.90
N ASP A 217 14.26 -0.66 -0.99
CA ASP A 217 14.57 -0.93 0.43
C ASP A 217 15.64 -2.04 0.58
N MET A 218 15.57 -3.09 -0.24
CA MET A 218 16.58 -4.16 -0.30
C MET A 218 17.95 -3.61 -0.75
N LEU A 219 18.00 -2.96 -1.91
CA LEU A 219 19.25 -2.44 -2.50
C LEU A 219 19.90 -1.41 -1.58
N ASP A 220 19.11 -0.49 -1.03
CA ASP A 220 19.57 0.53 -0.09
C ASP A 220 20.12 -0.09 1.21
N SER A 221 19.47 -1.15 1.73
CA SER A 221 19.96 -1.86 2.93
C SER A 221 21.31 -2.55 2.72
N ILE A 222 21.59 -3.02 1.50
CA ILE A 222 22.89 -3.58 1.10
C ILE A 222 23.91 -2.45 0.98
N LEU A 223 23.56 -1.35 0.29
CA LEU A 223 24.45 -0.23 0.06
C LEU A 223 24.92 0.42 1.38
N GLN A 224 24.01 0.64 2.33
CA GLN A 224 24.32 1.25 3.63
C GLN A 224 25.26 0.40 4.50
N GLN A 225 25.33 -0.91 4.25
CA GLN A 225 26.06 -1.87 5.09
C GLN A 225 27.11 -2.65 4.29
N HIS A 226 27.54 -2.13 3.14
CA HIS A 226 28.39 -2.85 2.19
C HIS A 226 29.68 -3.37 2.81
N GLU A 227 30.37 -2.56 3.62
CA GLU A 227 31.63 -2.94 4.30
C GLU A 227 31.41 -4.06 5.32
N GLU A 228 30.36 -3.95 6.15
CA GLU A 228 30.02 -4.93 7.18
C GLU A 228 29.62 -6.28 6.56
N ILE A 229 28.81 -6.23 5.50
CA ILE A 229 28.43 -7.42 4.71
C ILE A 229 29.69 -8.06 4.10
N SER A 230 30.59 -7.26 3.53
CA SER A 230 31.84 -7.75 2.93
C SER A 230 32.71 -8.48 3.94
N ALA A 231 32.91 -7.88 5.13
CA ALA A 231 33.71 -8.47 6.19
C ALA A 231 33.12 -9.81 6.70
N LEU A 232 31.80 -9.86 6.88
CA LEU A 232 31.11 -11.10 7.28
C LEU A 232 31.25 -12.18 6.22
N LEU A 233 31.08 -11.86 4.93
CA LEU A 233 31.21 -12.83 3.85
C LEU A 233 32.65 -13.35 3.71
N VAL A 234 33.66 -12.49 3.87
CA VAL A 234 35.07 -12.93 3.89
C VAL A 234 35.31 -13.90 5.05
N THR A 235 34.84 -13.56 6.26
CA THR A 235 34.98 -14.42 7.45
C THR A 235 34.30 -15.79 7.27
N ASN A 236 33.21 -15.84 6.49
CA ASN A 236 32.45 -17.06 6.23
C ASN A 236 32.89 -17.80 4.95
N ASN A 237 33.98 -17.39 4.29
CA ASN A 237 34.42 -17.95 3.00
C ASN A 237 33.32 -17.92 1.91
N GLN A 238 32.57 -16.81 1.83
CA GLN A 238 31.48 -16.58 0.86
C GLN A 238 31.63 -15.23 0.13
N TYR A 239 32.88 -14.75 -0.04
CA TYR A 239 33.19 -13.44 -0.63
C TYR A 239 32.64 -13.28 -2.06
N GLU A 240 32.47 -14.39 -2.78
CA GLU A 240 31.95 -14.40 -4.14
C GLU A 240 30.54 -13.82 -4.23
N LYS A 241 29.73 -13.87 -3.16
CA LYS A 241 28.34 -13.38 -3.20
C LYS A 241 28.24 -11.86 -3.31
N ILE A 242 29.20 -11.13 -2.73
CA ILE A 242 29.25 -9.66 -2.83
C ILE A 242 30.06 -9.20 -4.03
N ALA A 243 31.03 -10.01 -4.49
CA ALA A 243 31.77 -9.73 -5.73
C ALA A 243 30.85 -9.62 -6.97
N GLN A 244 29.70 -10.29 -6.95
CA GLN A 244 28.66 -10.20 -8.00
C GLN A 244 27.80 -8.93 -7.93
N ILE A 245 28.03 -8.05 -6.94
CA ILE A 245 27.30 -6.79 -6.76
C ILE A 245 28.28 -5.65 -7.01
N ASN A 246 28.20 -5.04 -8.19
CA ASN A 246 28.98 -3.85 -8.48
C ASN A 246 28.47 -2.66 -7.65
N ALA A 247 29.33 -2.12 -6.79
CA ALA A 247 28.97 -1.03 -5.88
C ALA A 247 28.56 0.26 -6.61
N ASN A 248 29.16 0.58 -7.76
CA ASN A 248 28.80 1.75 -8.55
C ASN A 248 27.43 1.60 -9.21
N THR A 249 27.15 0.41 -9.76
CA THR A 249 25.83 0.06 -10.32
C THR A 249 24.76 0.13 -9.22
N LEU A 250 25.03 -0.48 -8.06
CA LEU A 250 24.15 -0.44 -6.90
C LEU A 250 23.84 1.01 -6.48
N LYS A 251 24.88 1.82 -6.31
CA LYS A 251 24.75 3.24 -5.94
C LYS A 251 23.92 4.02 -6.96
N THR A 252 24.16 3.81 -8.25
CA THR A 252 23.44 4.48 -9.35
C THR A 252 21.95 4.12 -9.35
N VAL A 253 21.62 2.83 -9.19
CA VAL A 253 20.24 2.35 -9.18
C VAL A 253 19.49 2.80 -7.93
N VAL A 254 20.14 2.75 -6.75
CA VAL A 254 19.56 3.27 -5.50
C VAL A 254 19.27 4.76 -5.61
N ALA A 255 20.20 5.54 -6.16
CA ALA A 255 20.00 6.98 -6.37
C ALA A 255 18.84 7.27 -7.32
N PHE A 256 18.71 6.52 -8.42
CA PHE A 256 17.59 6.65 -9.34
C PHE A 256 16.24 6.33 -8.68
N LEU A 257 16.17 5.23 -7.92
CA LEU A 257 14.94 4.77 -7.28
C LEU A 257 14.54 5.59 -6.05
N LYS A 258 15.49 6.31 -5.43
CA LYS A 258 15.23 7.15 -4.24
C LYS A 258 14.07 8.11 -4.45
N LEU A 259 14.00 8.74 -5.62
CA LEU A 259 12.97 9.73 -5.91
C LEU A 259 11.57 9.11 -5.96
N PHE A 260 11.45 7.89 -6.51
CA PHE A 260 10.19 7.14 -6.50
C PHE A 260 9.78 6.71 -5.09
N LYS A 261 10.76 6.32 -4.26
CA LYS A 261 10.51 6.00 -2.85
C LYS A 261 9.99 7.21 -2.09
N ASP A 262 10.60 8.37 -2.29
CA ASP A 262 10.19 9.62 -1.65
C ASP A 262 8.79 10.04 -2.09
N ALA A 263 8.53 10.02 -3.40
CA ALA A 263 7.20 10.29 -3.93
C ALA A 263 6.14 9.34 -3.32
N THR A 264 6.45 8.05 -3.23
CA THR A 264 5.50 7.08 -2.66
C THR A 264 5.25 7.35 -1.18
N ASN A 265 6.29 7.60 -0.38
CA ASN A 265 6.14 7.90 1.04
C ASN A 265 5.28 9.16 1.28
N ASP A 266 5.51 10.22 0.50
CA ASP A 266 4.74 11.47 0.60
C ASP A 266 3.28 11.27 0.18
N LEU A 267 3.02 10.44 -0.83
CA LEU A 267 1.68 10.15 -1.32
C LEU A 267 0.90 9.17 -0.42
N GLU A 268 1.62 8.37 0.39
CA GLU A 268 1.07 7.43 1.37
C GLU A 268 1.00 8.00 2.80
N SER A 269 1.30 9.31 3.00
CA SER A 269 1.42 9.89 4.35
C SER A 269 0.16 9.74 5.21
N ASP A 270 0.36 9.59 6.52
CA ASP A 270 -0.61 9.23 7.55
C ASP A 270 -1.37 10.43 8.15
N ASN A 271 -1.89 11.30 7.28
CA ASN A 271 -2.77 12.43 7.64
C ASN A 271 -2.07 13.64 8.28
N SER A 272 -0.74 13.66 8.35
CA SER A 272 0.01 14.83 8.79
C SER A 272 0.00 15.98 7.78
N ALA A 273 -0.32 15.72 6.51
CA ALA A 273 -0.51 16.73 5.48
C ALA A 273 -1.42 16.24 4.33
N PRO A 274 -2.08 17.15 3.58
CA PRO A 274 -2.86 16.80 2.38
C PRO A 274 -1.99 16.26 1.23
N SER A 275 -1.94 14.93 1.08
CA SER A 275 -1.13 14.25 0.06
C SER A 275 -1.64 14.44 -1.39
N VAL A 276 -2.94 14.65 -1.57
CA VAL A 276 -3.56 14.84 -2.90
C VAL A 276 -2.95 16.00 -3.68
N SER A 277 -2.55 17.07 -2.98
CA SER A 277 -1.91 18.25 -3.57
C SER A 277 -0.50 17.99 -4.11
N LEU A 278 0.11 16.86 -3.74
CA LEU A 278 1.46 16.47 -4.12
C LEU A 278 1.48 15.61 -5.40
N ALA A 279 0.34 15.10 -5.87
CA ALA A 279 0.28 14.23 -7.03
C ALA A 279 0.82 14.89 -8.31
N LEU A 280 0.43 16.14 -8.56
CA LEU A 280 0.89 16.93 -9.71
C LEU A 280 2.38 17.28 -9.66
N PRO A 281 2.93 17.87 -8.59
CA PRO A 281 4.36 18.18 -8.55
C PRO A 281 5.21 16.92 -8.59
N TRP A 282 4.77 15.81 -7.97
CA TRP A 282 5.50 14.54 -8.07
C TRP A 282 5.49 13.96 -9.49
N SER A 283 4.37 14.02 -10.21
CA SER A 283 4.33 13.49 -11.58
C SER A 283 5.33 14.21 -12.48
N ILE A 284 5.37 15.55 -12.44
CA ILE A 284 6.31 16.36 -13.22
C ILE A 284 7.75 16.05 -12.85
N ARG A 285 8.06 16.07 -11.54
CA ARG A 285 9.42 15.82 -11.05
C ARG A 285 9.92 14.42 -11.42
N LEU A 286 9.05 13.41 -11.37
CA LEU A 286 9.40 12.05 -11.77
C LEU A 286 9.59 11.91 -13.29
N ILE A 287 8.77 12.59 -14.09
CA ILE A 287 8.92 12.62 -15.56
C ILE A 287 10.28 13.24 -15.92
N GLU A 288 10.60 14.42 -15.39
CA GLU A 288 11.87 15.11 -15.60
C GLU A 288 13.07 14.24 -15.17
N HIS A 289 12.95 13.59 -14.01
CA HIS A 289 13.97 12.66 -13.51
C HIS A 289 14.21 11.49 -14.47
N CYS A 290 13.14 10.92 -15.03
CA CYS A 290 13.26 9.83 -16.00
C CYS A 290 13.86 10.32 -17.32
N GLN A 291 13.44 11.49 -17.81
CA GLN A 291 13.99 12.09 -19.03
C GLN A 291 15.48 12.39 -18.89
N ALA A 292 15.93 12.89 -17.73
CA ALA A 292 17.34 13.12 -17.45
C ALA A 292 18.20 11.83 -17.49
N HIS A 293 17.59 10.67 -17.29
CA HIS A 293 18.26 9.36 -17.34
C HIS A 293 18.01 8.59 -18.64
N ALA A 294 17.30 9.16 -19.62
CA ALA A 294 16.94 8.47 -20.87
C ALA A 294 18.15 8.10 -21.74
N ALA A 295 19.29 8.79 -21.56
CA ALA A 295 20.56 8.51 -22.23
C ALA A 295 21.57 7.76 -21.33
N SER A 296 21.18 7.35 -20.13
CA SER A 296 22.06 6.61 -19.21
C SER A 296 22.42 5.23 -19.78
N PRO A 297 23.72 4.84 -19.81
CA PRO A 297 24.11 3.50 -20.26
C PRO A 297 23.44 2.38 -19.48
N LEU A 298 23.23 2.58 -18.17
CA LEU A 298 22.64 1.59 -17.28
C LEU A 298 21.11 1.69 -17.18
N LEU A 299 20.57 2.92 -17.19
CA LEU A 299 19.17 3.18 -16.82
C LEU A 299 18.28 3.57 -18.01
N SER A 300 18.82 3.76 -19.21
CA SER A 300 18.07 4.30 -20.35
C SER A 300 16.75 3.57 -20.65
N GLU A 301 16.76 2.25 -20.73
CA GLU A 301 15.53 1.48 -21.03
C GLU A 301 14.50 1.59 -19.91
N VAL A 302 14.92 1.46 -18.65
CA VAL A 302 14.04 1.62 -17.47
C VAL A 302 13.47 3.04 -17.43
N ALA A 303 14.32 4.05 -17.62
CA ALA A 303 13.95 5.44 -17.55
C ALA A 303 12.94 5.83 -18.65
N LYS A 304 13.13 5.34 -19.88
CA LYS A 304 12.17 5.55 -20.98
C LYS A 304 10.82 4.92 -20.69
N VAL A 305 10.80 3.69 -20.16
CA VAL A 305 9.54 3.01 -19.80
C VAL A 305 8.85 3.75 -18.65
N CYS A 306 9.59 4.18 -17.62
CA CYS A 306 9.05 5.00 -16.55
C CYS A 306 8.46 6.32 -17.06
N ALA A 307 9.20 7.07 -17.90
CA ALA A 307 8.73 8.34 -18.46
C ALA A 307 7.44 8.16 -19.25
N SER A 308 7.40 7.19 -20.16
CA SER A 308 6.22 6.88 -20.99
C SER A 308 5.00 6.55 -20.15
N HIS A 309 5.13 5.67 -19.15
CA HIS A 309 3.99 5.34 -18.30
C HIS A 309 3.61 6.44 -17.30
N LEU A 310 4.55 7.26 -16.83
CA LEU A 310 4.23 8.45 -16.03
C LEU A 310 3.40 9.43 -16.86
N GLU A 311 3.76 9.67 -18.12
CA GLU A 311 2.99 10.51 -19.05
C GLU A 311 1.62 9.89 -19.37
N GLU A 312 1.53 8.57 -19.52
CA GLU A 312 0.26 7.88 -19.79
C GLU A 312 -0.69 7.90 -18.59
N LEU A 313 -0.18 7.72 -17.37
CA LEU A 313 -0.99 7.44 -16.18
C LEU A 313 -1.11 8.62 -15.21
N MET A 314 -0.19 9.59 -15.32
CA MET A 314 -0.12 10.80 -14.48
C MET A 314 0.22 12.04 -15.31
N GLY A 315 0.03 11.98 -16.64
CA GLY A 315 0.37 13.06 -17.56
C GLY A 315 -0.35 14.36 -17.24
N THR A 316 0.39 15.45 -17.33
CA THR A 316 -0.09 16.79 -16.99
C THR A 316 -0.56 17.59 -18.19
N SER A 317 -0.27 17.11 -19.40
CA SER A 317 -0.78 17.67 -20.64
C SER A 317 -2.22 17.22 -20.87
N ASP A 318 -3.06 18.13 -21.37
CA ASP A 318 -4.42 17.78 -21.78
C ASP A 318 -4.43 16.93 -23.07
N THR A 319 -3.28 16.82 -23.75
CA THR A 319 -3.05 15.88 -24.87
C THR A 319 -2.68 14.47 -24.42
N SER A 320 -2.45 14.23 -23.12
CA SER A 320 -2.17 12.90 -22.60
C SER A 320 -3.39 11.98 -22.73
N ALA A 321 -3.17 10.68 -23.02
CA ALA A 321 -4.25 9.72 -23.22
C ALA A 321 -5.18 9.57 -22.00
N LYS A 322 -4.63 9.73 -20.78
CA LYS A 322 -5.38 9.79 -19.52
C LYS A 322 -4.80 10.92 -18.66
N PRO A 323 -5.26 12.17 -18.85
CA PRO A 323 -4.70 13.29 -18.11
C PRO A 323 -4.96 13.10 -16.61
N LEU A 324 -4.02 13.63 -15.81
CA LEU A 324 -4.16 13.69 -14.37
C LEU A 324 -5.48 14.37 -14.00
N HIS A 325 -6.29 13.71 -13.17
CA HIS A 325 -7.63 14.18 -12.81
C HIS A 325 -7.62 15.63 -12.32
N MET A 326 -8.61 16.44 -12.72
CA MET A 326 -8.69 17.88 -12.41
C MET A 326 -8.57 18.16 -10.90
N MET A 327 -9.13 17.29 -10.06
CA MET A 327 -9.03 17.40 -8.59
C MET A 327 -7.58 17.43 -8.07
N TYR A 328 -6.64 16.73 -8.70
CA TYR A 328 -5.23 16.82 -8.31
C TYR A 328 -4.65 18.21 -8.60
N ARG A 329 -5.01 18.78 -9.75
CA ARG A 329 -4.56 20.13 -10.14
C ARG A 329 -5.17 21.20 -9.24
N ILE A 330 -6.47 21.10 -8.96
CA ILE A 330 -7.18 21.97 -8.01
C ILE A 330 -6.56 21.86 -6.62
N ALA A 331 -6.29 20.65 -6.13
CA ALA A 331 -5.65 20.48 -4.83
C ALA A 331 -4.27 21.15 -4.76
N THR A 332 -3.45 21.04 -5.80
CA THR A 332 -2.16 21.74 -5.88
C THR A 332 -2.34 23.27 -5.92
N PHE A 333 -3.34 23.76 -6.65
CA PHE A 333 -3.68 25.19 -6.71
C PHE A 333 -4.09 25.76 -5.35
N LEU A 334 -4.85 24.99 -4.57
CA LEU A 334 -5.29 25.39 -3.23
C LEU A 334 -4.14 25.40 -2.20
N THR A 335 -2.99 24.79 -2.50
CA THR A 335 -1.81 24.86 -1.62
C THR A 335 -1.09 26.20 -1.78
N PRO A 336 -0.98 27.03 -0.72
CA PRO A 336 -0.45 28.40 -0.85
C PRO A 336 0.93 28.50 -1.51
N LYS A 337 1.83 27.57 -1.21
CA LYS A 337 3.19 27.51 -1.79
C LYS A 337 3.21 27.16 -3.28
N MET A 338 2.15 26.53 -3.79
CA MET A 338 2.04 26.02 -5.16
C MET A 338 0.93 26.67 -5.99
N ARG A 339 0.21 27.65 -5.42
CA ARG A 339 -0.96 28.32 -6.03
C ARG A 339 -0.72 28.91 -7.42
N LEU A 340 0.50 29.33 -7.72
CA LEU A 340 0.82 29.89 -9.04
C LEU A 340 0.90 28.84 -10.16
N LEU A 341 0.86 27.54 -9.82
CA LEU A 341 0.91 26.42 -10.76
C LEU A 341 2.03 26.57 -11.81
N ARG A 342 3.19 27.11 -11.42
CA ARG A 342 4.30 27.45 -12.35
C ARG A 342 4.80 26.25 -13.16
N MET A 343 4.52 25.05 -12.67
CA MET A 343 4.82 23.77 -13.30
C MET A 343 3.90 23.40 -14.49
N LEU A 344 2.76 24.06 -14.67
CA LEU A 344 1.85 23.87 -15.81
C LEU A 344 2.05 24.95 -16.88
N GLY A 345 1.66 24.67 -18.13
CA GLY A 345 1.56 25.68 -19.19
C GLY A 345 0.37 26.64 -18.98
N PRO A 346 0.34 27.82 -19.65
CA PRO A 346 -0.71 28.84 -19.45
C PRO A 346 -2.14 28.31 -19.58
N ASP A 347 -2.45 27.58 -20.66
CA ASP A 347 -3.80 27.06 -20.92
C ASP A 347 -4.27 26.12 -19.79
N ALA A 348 -3.42 25.17 -19.41
CA ALA A 348 -3.71 24.23 -18.32
C ALA A 348 -3.85 24.92 -16.95
N ARG A 349 -3.22 26.10 -16.74
CA ARG A 349 -3.44 26.89 -15.52
C ARG A 349 -4.80 27.58 -15.56
N ASP A 350 -5.15 28.18 -16.68
CA ASP A 350 -6.43 28.87 -16.86
C ASP A 350 -7.60 27.90 -16.69
N ASP A 351 -7.48 26.66 -17.18
CA ASP A 351 -8.49 25.62 -17.00
C ASP A 351 -8.68 25.23 -15.54
N VAL A 352 -7.61 25.19 -14.74
CA VAL A 352 -7.72 24.94 -13.29
C VAL A 352 -8.44 26.09 -12.61
N VAL A 353 -8.11 27.34 -12.94
CA VAL A 353 -8.74 28.54 -12.36
C VAL A 353 -10.23 28.63 -12.71
N LYS A 354 -10.64 28.22 -13.92
CA LYS A 354 -12.05 28.16 -14.32
C LYS A 354 -12.84 27.02 -13.64
N SER A 355 -12.14 25.98 -13.19
CA SER A 355 -12.74 24.79 -12.58
C SER A 355 -12.86 24.88 -11.05
N THR A 356 -12.27 25.91 -10.44
CA THR A 356 -12.42 26.29 -9.03
C THR A 356 -13.43 27.40 -8.87
#